data_AF-A0A8J7UM71-F1
#
_entry.id   AF-A0A8J7UM71-F1
#
_cell.length_a   1.000
_cell.length_b   1.000
_cell.length_c   1.000
_cell.angle_alpha   90.00
_cell.angle_beta   90.00
_cell.angle_gamma   90.00
#
_symmetry.space_group_name_H-M   'P 1'
#
loop_
_entity.id
_entity.type
_entity.pdbx_description
1 polymer ?
#
loop_
_entity_poly.entity_id
_entity_poly.type
_entity_poly.pdbx_seq_one_letter_code
_entity_poly.pdbx_strand_id
1 'polypeptide(L)'
;MFVTLTAAHRRGDRLADLKALVSGASRSARQGRAWMATAREHGIQGVIVGPEVTHGRHGWHFHQHLAVIVSTSRLADAEAAGQAVLGRYMAAISEAGGRALKQGQDVTVVWRKEDLQGYLAKGSAAWEIAAAGTGKEGRGGSRSPWDLVADADAGDRQAAELFREYAAAMPGTRSCVVTKSIADKLGIEPEEDEEAPGEEPPAQEEAEELGGVPRAQWHRLLRHGHVPAVFSVIASGGDWRAISAEIRRLDPGEAEPQRSGPVPWAISALCLAQEARALRGSMAGGSLDAAIGIAVERHRQDAKRVGRPLLLPHLPTVARLLAEGFA
;
A
#
# COMPACT_ATOMS: atom_id res chain seq x y z
N MET A 1 17.11 11.94 -13.17
CA MET A 1 16.33 13.05 -12.57
C MET A 1 15.14 12.47 -11.84
N PHE A 2 14.79 13.04 -10.69
CA PHE A 2 13.59 12.68 -9.94
C PHE A 2 12.65 13.88 -9.91
N VAL A 3 11.40 13.69 -10.29
CA VAL A 3 10.39 14.74 -10.31
C VAL A 3 9.17 14.28 -9.51
N THR A 4 8.83 15.01 -8.45
CA THR A 4 7.62 14.75 -7.66
C THR A 4 6.49 15.63 -8.19
N LEU A 5 5.44 15.00 -8.67
CA LEU A 5 4.25 15.64 -9.26
C LEU A 5 3.05 15.55 -8.32
N THR A 6 2.30 16.64 -8.18
CA THR A 6 1.02 16.69 -7.47
C THR A 6 0.16 17.90 -7.89
N ALA A 7 -1.12 17.87 -7.53
CA ALA A 7 -2.05 18.97 -7.71
C ALA A 7 -2.44 19.61 -6.36
N ALA A 8 -2.83 20.88 -6.40
CA ALA A 8 -3.45 21.53 -5.26
C ALA A 8 -4.77 20.82 -4.92
N HIS A 9 -4.95 20.52 -3.64
CA HIS A 9 -6.09 19.79 -3.12
C HIS A 9 -6.53 20.37 -1.78
N ARG A 10 -7.72 19.96 -1.34
CA ARG A 10 -8.37 20.33 -0.09
C ARG A 10 -8.80 19.07 0.64
N ARG A 11 -9.13 19.24 1.93
CA ARG A 11 -9.50 18.13 2.82
C ARG A 11 -10.67 17.28 2.32
N GLY A 12 -11.60 17.87 1.57
CA GLY A 12 -12.79 17.17 1.07
C GLY A 12 -12.65 16.59 -0.34
N ASP A 13 -11.49 16.74 -0.98
CA ASP A 13 -11.31 16.21 -2.34
C ASP A 13 -11.20 14.69 -2.28
N ARG A 14 -11.91 14.01 -3.18
CA ARG A 14 -11.91 12.54 -3.26
C ARG A 14 -10.60 12.07 -3.87
N LEU A 15 -10.06 10.97 -3.34
CA LEU A 15 -8.83 10.37 -3.84
C LEU A 15 -8.93 10.01 -5.33
N ALA A 16 -10.08 9.49 -5.77
CA ALA A 16 -10.31 9.12 -7.17
C ALA A 16 -10.17 10.31 -8.14
N ASP A 17 -10.70 11.49 -7.74
CA ASP A 17 -10.62 12.69 -8.57
C ASP A 17 -9.19 13.22 -8.64
N LEU A 18 -8.47 13.19 -7.51
CA LEU A 18 -7.06 13.59 -7.44
C LEU A 18 -6.17 12.66 -8.27
N LYS A 19 -6.38 11.34 -8.16
CA LYS A 19 -5.71 10.33 -8.97
C LYS A 19 -5.95 10.59 -10.45
N ALA A 20 -7.20 10.77 -10.88
CA ALA A 20 -7.54 11.01 -12.29
C ALA A 20 -6.88 12.29 -12.84
N LEU A 21 -6.93 13.39 -12.07
CA LEU A 21 -6.33 14.66 -12.45
C LEU A 21 -4.80 14.55 -12.58
N VAL A 22 -4.13 14.03 -11.55
CA VAL A 22 -2.66 13.94 -11.52
C VAL A 22 -2.16 12.96 -12.57
N SER A 23 -2.71 11.75 -12.62
CA SER A 23 -2.29 10.71 -13.58
C SER A 23 -2.59 11.13 -15.02
N GLY A 24 -3.77 11.70 -15.28
CA GLY A 24 -4.15 12.19 -16.61
C GLY A 24 -3.24 13.31 -17.11
N ALA A 25 -2.97 14.32 -16.27
CA ALA A 25 -2.08 15.42 -16.64
C ALA A 25 -0.62 14.94 -16.80
N SER A 26 -0.18 14.03 -15.95
CA SER A 26 1.15 13.41 -16.01
C SER A 26 1.35 12.63 -17.31
N ARG A 27 0.37 11.80 -17.70
CA ARG A 27 0.36 11.10 -18.99
C ARG A 27 0.35 12.08 -20.17
N SER A 28 -0.53 13.10 -20.12
CA SER A 28 -0.62 14.13 -21.16
C SER A 28 0.71 14.89 -21.36
N ALA A 29 1.41 15.20 -20.26
CA ALA A 29 2.71 15.84 -20.30
C ALA A 29 3.77 15.02 -21.05
N ARG A 30 3.63 13.68 -21.09
CA ARG A 30 4.59 12.75 -21.68
C ARG A 30 4.11 12.08 -22.99
N GLN A 31 3.15 12.67 -23.69
CA GLN A 31 2.66 12.14 -24.96
C GLN A 31 2.66 13.19 -26.09
N GLY A 32 2.54 12.70 -27.33
CA GLY A 32 2.38 13.52 -28.53
C GLY A 32 3.67 14.16 -29.06
N ARG A 33 3.51 14.92 -30.15
CA ARG A 33 4.65 15.52 -30.90
C ARG A 33 5.49 16.47 -30.05
N ALA A 34 4.85 17.27 -29.21
CA ALA A 34 5.56 18.21 -28.35
C ALA A 34 6.44 17.49 -27.32
N TRP A 35 5.97 16.36 -26.76
CA TRP A 35 6.80 15.53 -25.88
C TRP A 35 7.99 14.94 -26.62
N MET A 36 7.79 14.40 -27.82
CA MET A 36 8.90 13.84 -28.61
C MET A 36 9.97 14.89 -28.91
N ALA A 37 9.58 16.13 -29.20
CA ALA A 37 10.51 17.24 -29.38
C ALA A 37 11.29 17.54 -28.09
N THR A 38 10.59 17.71 -26.95
CA THR A 38 11.22 17.92 -25.63
C THR A 38 12.17 16.79 -25.26
N ALA A 39 11.78 15.53 -25.49
CA ALA A 39 12.60 14.38 -25.16
C ALA A 39 13.89 14.34 -25.99
N ARG A 40 13.83 14.70 -27.28
CA ARG A 40 15.00 14.82 -28.15
C ARG A 40 15.91 15.98 -27.73
N GLU A 41 15.32 17.16 -27.51
CA GLU A 41 16.03 18.38 -27.11
C GLU A 41 16.84 18.19 -25.83
N HIS A 42 16.23 17.55 -24.82
CA HIS A 42 16.85 17.37 -23.51
C HIS A 42 17.55 16.01 -23.35
N GLY A 43 17.61 15.16 -24.39
CA GLY A 43 18.24 13.84 -24.31
C GLY A 43 17.54 12.89 -23.33
N ILE A 44 16.22 13.03 -23.13
CA ILE A 44 15.42 12.15 -22.27
C ILE A 44 15.29 10.78 -22.92
N GLN A 45 15.73 9.75 -22.20
CA GLN A 45 15.72 8.36 -22.67
C GLN A 45 14.42 7.64 -22.33
N GLY A 46 13.73 8.11 -21.30
CA GLY A 46 12.42 7.63 -20.87
C GLY A 46 12.10 8.05 -19.45
N VAL A 47 10.93 7.63 -18.97
CA VAL A 47 10.43 7.99 -17.64
C VAL A 47 9.84 6.75 -16.97
N ILE A 48 10.17 6.54 -15.70
CA ILE A 48 9.51 5.54 -14.85
C ILE A 48 8.63 6.30 -13.86
N VAL A 49 7.40 5.85 -13.67
CA VAL A 49 6.40 6.53 -12.84
C VAL A 49 5.98 5.63 -11.68
N GLY A 50 5.99 6.17 -10.46
CA GLY A 50 5.51 5.50 -9.26
C GLY A 50 4.54 6.40 -8.48
N PRO A 51 3.28 5.97 -8.24
CA PRO A 51 2.36 6.72 -7.39
C PRO A 51 2.77 6.62 -5.91
N GLU A 52 2.46 7.65 -5.12
CA GLU A 52 2.50 7.61 -3.66
C GLU A 52 1.21 8.27 -3.13
N VAL A 53 0.54 7.58 -2.22
CA VAL A 53 -0.69 8.07 -1.60
C VAL A 53 -0.49 8.17 -0.09
N THR A 54 -0.84 9.32 0.48
CA THR A 54 -0.95 9.48 1.93
C THR A 54 -2.19 10.28 2.29
N HIS A 55 -2.61 10.23 3.54
CA HIS A 55 -3.70 11.04 4.07
C HIS A 55 -3.23 11.83 5.29
N GLY A 56 -3.38 13.16 5.25
CA GLY A 56 -2.95 14.06 6.31
C GLY A 56 -4.05 15.02 6.76
N ARG A 57 -3.64 16.08 7.47
CA ARG A 57 -4.54 17.15 7.93
C ARG A 57 -5.33 17.81 6.79
N HIS A 58 -4.76 17.86 5.60
CA HIS A 58 -5.33 18.51 4.41
C HIS A 58 -6.04 17.54 3.45
N GLY A 59 -6.33 16.31 3.90
CA GLY A 59 -7.00 15.28 3.11
C GLY A 59 -6.02 14.34 2.42
N TRP A 60 -6.44 13.82 1.27
CA TRP A 60 -5.64 12.95 0.43
C TRP A 60 -4.52 13.71 -0.28
N HIS A 61 -3.33 13.13 -0.21
CA HIS A 61 -2.14 13.54 -0.94
C HIS A 61 -1.82 12.46 -1.96
N PHE A 62 -2.15 12.71 -3.23
CA PHE A 62 -1.76 11.85 -4.34
C PHE A 62 -0.56 12.47 -5.06
N HIS A 63 0.55 11.74 -5.07
CA HIS A 63 1.79 12.13 -5.72
C HIS A 63 2.16 11.13 -6.80
N GLN A 64 2.87 11.59 -7.82
CA GLN A 64 3.60 10.74 -8.75
C GLN A 64 5.07 11.09 -8.76
N HIS A 65 5.89 10.09 -8.50
CA HIS A 65 7.33 10.14 -8.54
C HIS A 65 7.82 9.68 -9.90
N LEU A 66 8.54 10.55 -10.59
CA LEU A 66 9.06 10.28 -11.92
C LEU A 66 10.57 10.14 -11.86
N ALA A 67 11.09 8.97 -12.19
CA ALA A 67 12.49 8.83 -12.56
C ALA A 67 12.65 9.13 -14.06
N VAL A 68 13.04 10.36 -14.38
CA VAL A 68 13.32 10.81 -15.75
C VAL A 68 14.78 10.49 -16.06
N ILE A 69 15.00 9.58 -17.01
CA ILE A 69 16.32 9.11 -17.44
C ILE A 69 16.82 10.06 -18.53
N VAL A 70 17.99 10.67 -18.32
CA VAL A 70 18.54 11.70 -19.22
C VAL A 70 19.97 11.31 -19.59
N SER A 71 20.29 11.35 -20.88
CA SER A 71 21.64 11.07 -21.39
C SER A 71 22.48 12.36 -21.41
N THR A 72 22.99 12.74 -20.24
CA THR A 72 23.91 13.88 -20.10
C THR A 72 24.89 13.64 -18.95
N SER A 73 26.05 14.28 -19.02
CA SER A 73 27.04 14.36 -17.93
C SER A 73 27.00 15.70 -17.19
N ARG A 74 26.15 16.65 -17.62
CA ARG A 74 26.05 18.00 -17.04
C ARG A 74 24.83 18.12 -16.14
N LEU A 75 25.05 18.61 -14.91
CA LEU A 75 23.99 18.87 -13.93
C LEU A 75 22.89 19.79 -14.48
N ALA A 76 23.29 20.92 -15.05
CA ALA A 76 22.37 21.93 -15.58
C ALA A 76 21.44 21.39 -16.68
N ASP A 77 21.93 20.48 -17.53
CA ASP A 77 21.10 19.87 -18.58
C ASP A 77 20.06 18.93 -17.99
N ALA A 78 20.46 18.15 -16.97
CA ALA A 78 19.56 17.23 -16.28
C ALA A 78 18.46 18.01 -15.54
N GLU A 79 18.82 19.09 -14.85
CA GLU A 79 17.87 20.01 -14.21
C GLU A 79 16.91 20.62 -15.24
N ALA A 80 17.44 21.11 -16.37
CA ALA A 80 16.62 21.67 -17.45
C ALA A 80 15.62 20.63 -17.99
N ALA A 81 16.02 19.37 -18.16
CA ALA A 81 15.13 18.29 -18.56
C ALA A 81 13.99 18.07 -17.55
N GLY A 82 14.32 18.06 -16.26
CA GLY A 82 13.32 17.94 -15.18
C GLY A 82 12.34 19.12 -15.15
N GLN A 83 12.85 20.35 -15.32
CA GLN A 83 12.01 21.55 -15.40
C GLN A 83 11.12 21.55 -16.64
N ALA A 84 11.59 21.03 -17.77
CA ALA A 84 10.79 20.90 -19.00
C ALA A 84 9.62 19.92 -18.80
N VAL A 85 9.86 18.76 -18.19
CA VAL A 85 8.81 17.80 -17.82
C VAL A 85 7.80 18.45 -16.87
N LEU A 86 8.28 19.15 -15.85
CA LEU A 86 7.43 19.84 -14.88
C LEU A 86 6.57 20.94 -15.53
N GLY A 87 7.15 21.76 -16.40
CA GLY A 87 6.42 22.82 -17.10
C GLY A 87 5.27 22.26 -17.95
N ARG A 88 5.51 21.14 -18.64
CA ARG A 88 4.47 20.42 -19.41
C ARG A 88 3.38 19.87 -18.51
N TYR A 89 3.74 19.30 -17.36
CA TYR A 89 2.76 18.83 -16.36
C TYR A 89 1.89 19.97 -15.83
N MET A 90 2.49 21.10 -15.44
CA MET A 90 1.73 22.25 -14.92
C MET A 90 0.75 22.80 -15.96
N ALA A 91 1.15 22.84 -17.24
CA ALA A 91 0.26 23.21 -18.33
C ALA A 91 -0.92 22.23 -18.48
N ALA A 92 -0.63 20.92 -18.44
CA ALA A 92 -1.67 19.88 -18.53
C ALA A 92 -2.63 19.90 -17.33
N ILE A 93 -2.15 20.20 -16.12
CA ILE A 93 -3.01 20.40 -14.95
C ILE A 93 -3.93 21.60 -15.15
N SER A 94 -3.40 22.72 -15.66
CA SER A 94 -4.19 23.91 -15.93
C SER A 94 -5.26 23.67 -17.00
N GLU A 95 -4.93 22.91 -18.05
CA GLU A 95 -5.85 22.54 -19.12
C GLU A 95 -6.97 21.62 -18.62
N ALA A 96 -6.67 20.73 -17.68
CA ALA A 96 -7.64 19.88 -17.00
C ALA A 96 -8.48 20.62 -15.93
N GLY A 97 -8.34 21.94 -15.80
CA GLY A 97 -9.07 22.77 -14.82
C GLY A 97 -8.53 22.68 -13.39
N GLY A 98 -7.40 22.02 -13.19
CA GLY A 98 -6.71 21.93 -11.91
C GLY A 98 -5.73 23.08 -11.67
N ARG A 99 -5.07 23.05 -10.51
CA ARG A 99 -3.99 23.98 -10.17
C ARG A 99 -2.79 23.21 -9.63
N ALA A 100 -1.60 23.52 -10.13
CA ALA A 100 -0.34 23.06 -9.56
C ALA A 100 0.52 24.27 -9.20
N LEU A 101 1.12 24.27 -8.02
CA LEU A 101 2.10 25.28 -7.60
C LEU A 101 3.49 24.69 -7.78
N LYS A 102 4.42 25.46 -8.36
CA LYS A 102 5.82 25.02 -8.54
C LYS A 102 6.47 24.62 -7.22
N GLN A 103 6.14 25.31 -6.13
CA GLN A 103 6.62 25.02 -4.77
C GLN A 103 6.08 23.70 -4.20
N GLY A 104 4.98 23.19 -4.74
CA GLY A 104 4.43 21.89 -4.37
C GLY A 104 5.06 20.73 -5.14
N GLN A 105 5.97 21.02 -6.06
CA GLN A 105 6.67 20.05 -6.89
C GLN A 105 8.14 20.04 -6.50
N ASP A 106 8.79 18.89 -6.64
CA ASP A 106 10.23 18.77 -6.41
C ASP A 106 10.93 18.27 -7.66
N VAL A 107 12.08 18.84 -7.97
CA VAL A 107 12.95 18.39 -9.07
C VAL A 107 14.34 18.24 -8.49
N THR A 108 14.77 16.98 -8.35
CA THR A 108 16.05 16.63 -7.75
C THR A 108 16.90 15.84 -8.74
N VAL A 109 18.17 16.20 -8.88
CA VAL A 109 19.10 15.43 -9.70
C VAL A 109 19.70 14.30 -8.87
N VAL A 110 19.67 13.08 -9.42
CA VAL A 110 20.20 11.88 -8.77
C VAL A 110 21.20 11.23 -9.72
N TRP A 111 22.45 11.11 -9.28
CA TRP A 111 23.58 10.59 -10.09
C TRP A 111 24.13 9.27 -9.56
N ARG A 112 24.09 9.05 -8.24
CA ARG A 112 24.68 7.86 -7.62
C ARG A 112 23.67 6.72 -7.60
N LYS A 113 24.15 5.51 -7.82
CA LYS A 113 23.32 4.29 -7.84
C LYS A 113 22.63 4.07 -6.48
N GLU A 114 23.32 4.38 -5.40
CA GLU A 114 22.82 4.23 -4.02
C GLU A 114 21.66 5.19 -3.75
N ASP A 115 21.75 6.42 -4.27
CA ASP A 115 20.66 7.40 -4.16
C ASP A 115 19.48 6.97 -5.04
N LEU A 116 19.75 6.47 -6.25
CA LEU A 116 18.71 5.99 -7.18
C LEU A 116 17.89 4.85 -6.57
N GLN A 117 18.49 3.92 -5.82
CA GLN A 117 17.78 2.85 -5.13
C GLN A 117 16.79 3.40 -4.09
N GLY A 118 17.21 4.37 -3.28
CA GLY A 118 16.33 5.01 -2.29
C GLY A 118 15.16 5.79 -2.91
N TYR A 119 15.33 6.29 -4.14
CA TYR A 119 14.29 7.01 -4.88
C TYR A 119 13.38 6.10 -5.70
N LEU A 120 13.91 5.06 -6.36
CA LEU A 120 13.10 4.04 -7.04
C LEU A 120 12.27 3.23 -6.06
N ALA A 121 12.75 3.08 -4.82
CA ALA A 121 11.92 2.57 -3.75
C ALA A 121 10.66 3.46 -3.64
N LYS A 122 10.78 4.78 -3.44
CA LYS A 122 9.65 5.73 -3.34
C LYS A 122 8.77 5.71 -4.60
N GLY A 123 7.65 5.00 -4.51
CA GLY A 123 6.69 4.85 -5.61
C GLY A 123 6.67 3.47 -6.28
N SER A 124 7.49 2.52 -5.83
CA SER A 124 7.39 1.10 -6.19
C SER A 124 6.36 0.36 -5.34
N ALA A 125 5.82 -0.75 -5.84
CA ALA A 125 5.05 -1.70 -5.03
C ALA A 125 5.82 -2.15 -3.79
N ALA A 126 7.15 -2.27 -3.87
CA ALA A 126 8.01 -2.56 -2.73
C ALA A 126 8.01 -1.44 -1.68
N TRP A 127 7.76 -0.17 -2.04
CA TRP A 127 7.58 0.92 -1.06
C TRP A 127 6.14 1.09 -0.61
N GLU A 128 5.15 0.85 -1.47
CA GLU A 128 3.78 0.74 -0.98
C GLU A 128 3.74 -0.34 0.10
N ILE A 129 4.28 -1.53 -0.18
CA ILE A 129 4.34 -2.64 0.78
C ILE A 129 5.33 -2.34 1.92
N ALA A 130 6.55 -1.85 1.68
CA ALA A 130 7.53 -1.61 2.77
C ALA A 130 7.17 -0.41 3.65
N ALA A 131 6.49 0.61 3.12
CA ALA A 131 5.98 1.73 3.91
C ALA A 131 4.96 1.25 4.95
N ALA A 132 4.32 0.09 4.73
CA ALA A 132 3.31 -0.53 5.60
C ALA A 132 3.74 -0.85 7.04
N GLY A 133 5.02 -0.66 7.38
CA GLY A 133 5.48 -0.76 8.76
C GLY A 133 6.46 0.32 9.17
N THR A 134 6.96 1.18 8.26
CA THR A 134 8.10 2.04 8.61
C THR A 134 7.79 3.18 9.57
N GLY A 135 6.51 3.45 9.86
CA GLY A 135 6.10 4.46 10.85
C GLY A 135 6.84 5.79 10.65
N LYS A 136 7.28 6.08 9.42
CA LYS A 136 7.88 7.35 9.10
C LYS A 136 6.71 8.29 9.06
N GLU A 137 6.41 8.87 10.22
CA GLU A 137 5.68 10.10 10.34
C GLU A 137 6.26 11.03 9.27
N GLY A 138 5.57 11.11 8.13
CA GLY A 138 5.90 12.10 7.12
C GLY A 138 5.88 13.44 7.84
N ARG A 139 6.78 14.36 7.46
CA ARG A 139 6.85 15.69 8.07
C ARG A 139 5.43 16.28 8.20
N GLY A 140 4.86 16.25 9.41
CA GLY A 140 3.50 16.74 9.70
C GLY A 140 2.41 15.71 10.03
N GLY A 141 2.71 14.41 10.20
CA GLY A 141 1.73 13.41 10.68
C GLY A 141 0.80 12.85 9.60
N SER A 142 1.26 12.76 8.35
CA SER A 142 0.53 12.07 7.27
C SER A 142 0.64 10.55 7.42
N ARG A 143 -0.47 9.84 7.17
CA ARG A 143 -0.60 8.38 7.26
C ARG A 143 -0.55 7.74 5.88
N SER A 144 0.19 6.65 5.71
CA SER A 144 0.08 5.79 4.53
C SER A 144 -1.23 4.97 4.57
N PRO A 145 -1.68 4.39 3.45
CA PRO A 145 -2.84 3.50 3.42
C PRO A 145 -2.75 2.36 4.43
N TRP A 146 -1.54 1.88 4.71
CA TRP A 146 -1.30 0.79 5.64
C TRP A 146 -1.27 1.25 7.10
N ASP A 147 -0.83 2.48 7.37
CA ASP A 147 -1.04 3.09 8.68
C ASP A 147 -2.54 3.22 8.95
N LEU A 148 -3.35 3.56 7.93
CA LEU A 148 -4.81 3.56 8.05
C LEU A 148 -5.37 2.16 8.34
N VAL A 149 -4.84 1.09 7.74
CA VAL A 149 -5.22 -0.29 8.08
C VAL A 149 -4.85 -0.63 9.52
N ALA A 150 -3.64 -0.26 9.96
CA ALA A 150 -3.18 -0.52 11.32
C ALA A 150 -4.04 0.23 12.36
N ASP A 151 -4.39 1.49 12.09
CA ASP A 151 -5.28 2.30 12.91
C ASP A 151 -6.71 1.74 12.92
N ALA A 152 -7.21 1.28 11.76
CA ALA A 152 -8.52 0.63 11.65
C ALA A 152 -8.60 -0.66 12.46
N ASP A 153 -7.56 -1.50 12.40
CA ASP A 153 -7.41 -2.70 13.23
C ASP A 153 -7.35 -2.37 14.73
N ALA A 154 -6.76 -1.24 15.09
CA ALA A 154 -6.78 -0.71 16.45
C ALA A 154 -8.13 -0.08 16.87
N GLY A 155 -9.10 0.03 15.95
CA GLY A 155 -10.47 0.47 16.21
C GLY A 155 -10.83 1.88 15.71
N ASP A 156 -9.95 2.56 14.97
CA ASP A 156 -10.25 3.86 14.36
C ASP A 156 -11.24 3.70 13.18
N ARG A 157 -12.49 4.11 13.41
CA ARG A 157 -13.56 4.06 12.39
C ARG A 157 -13.26 4.96 11.19
N GLN A 158 -12.64 6.11 11.41
CA GLN A 158 -12.30 7.04 10.34
C GLN A 158 -11.19 6.46 9.46
N ALA A 159 -10.18 5.83 10.07
CA ALA A 159 -9.13 5.15 9.32
C ALA A 159 -9.71 4.01 8.44
N ALA A 160 -10.69 3.27 8.95
CA ALA A 160 -11.38 2.24 8.18
C ALA A 160 -12.17 2.81 6.98
N GLU A 161 -12.81 3.97 7.13
CA GLU A 161 -13.51 4.67 6.04
C GLU A 161 -12.53 5.17 4.97
N LEU A 162 -11.43 5.79 5.39
CA LEU A 162 -10.39 6.26 4.49
C LEU A 162 -9.73 5.10 3.73
N PHE A 163 -9.46 3.98 4.41
CA PHE A 163 -8.93 2.80 3.74
C PHE A 163 -9.92 2.21 2.72
N ARG A 164 -11.23 2.23 3.01
CA ARG A 164 -12.26 1.84 2.03
C ARG A 164 -12.26 2.74 0.80
N GLU A 165 -12.11 4.06 0.96
CA GLU A 165 -11.96 4.98 -0.17
C GLU A 165 -10.70 4.68 -0.99
N TYR A 166 -9.56 4.44 -0.31
CA TYR A 166 -8.31 4.03 -0.96
C TYR A 166 -8.50 2.74 -1.77
N ALA A 167 -9.06 1.70 -1.16
CA ALA A 167 -9.28 0.40 -1.80
C ALA A 167 -10.24 0.48 -2.99
N ALA A 168 -11.18 1.44 -3.00
CA ALA A 168 -12.06 1.68 -4.14
C ALA A 168 -11.39 2.51 -5.26
N ALA A 169 -10.51 3.45 -4.91
CA ALA A 169 -9.93 4.39 -5.87
C ALA A 169 -8.63 3.89 -6.54
N MET A 170 -7.86 3.05 -5.86
CA MET A 170 -6.52 2.65 -6.31
C MET A 170 -6.42 1.42 -7.24
N PRO A 171 -7.42 0.54 -7.39
CA PRO A 171 -7.37 -0.51 -8.42
C PRO A 171 -7.06 0.07 -9.81
N GLY A 172 -6.31 -0.70 -10.62
CA GLY A 172 -5.81 -0.28 -11.94
C GLY A 172 -4.68 0.76 -11.90
N THR A 173 -4.22 1.19 -10.72
CA THR A 173 -3.04 2.08 -10.64
C THR A 173 -1.77 1.25 -10.80
N ARG A 174 -1.00 1.55 -11.84
CA ARG A 174 0.27 0.88 -12.09
C ARG A 174 1.44 1.68 -11.51
N SER A 175 2.42 0.96 -11.00
CA SER A 175 3.66 1.47 -10.43
C SER A 175 4.84 0.94 -11.25
N CYS A 176 5.92 1.71 -11.33
CA CYS A 176 7.13 1.35 -12.08
C CYS A 176 6.88 1.10 -13.58
N VAL A 177 5.92 1.80 -14.19
CA VAL A 177 5.62 1.64 -15.62
C VAL A 177 6.86 1.99 -16.44
N VAL A 178 7.37 1.01 -17.19
CA VAL A 178 8.50 1.17 -18.10
C VAL A 178 7.98 1.65 -19.45
N THR A 179 8.25 2.91 -19.80
CA THR A 179 7.84 3.44 -21.12
C THR A 179 8.43 2.60 -22.26
N LYS A 180 7.71 2.49 -23.38
CA LYS A 180 8.16 1.80 -24.60
C LYS A 180 9.60 2.15 -25.01
N SER A 181 9.98 3.43 -24.93
CA SER A 181 11.33 3.87 -25.28
C SER A 181 12.44 3.32 -24.37
N ILE A 182 12.12 2.98 -23.12
CA ILE A 182 13.04 2.29 -22.21
C ILE A 182 13.05 0.81 -22.53
N ALA A 183 11.86 0.21 -22.72
CA ALA A 183 11.72 -1.20 -23.05
C ALA A 183 12.53 -1.56 -24.31
N ASP A 184 12.37 -0.78 -25.39
CA ASP A 184 13.11 -0.93 -26.64
C ASP A 184 14.63 -0.86 -26.45
N LYS A 185 15.11 -0.01 -25.51
CA LYS A 185 16.56 0.14 -25.23
C LYS A 185 17.12 -0.96 -24.34
N LEU A 186 16.28 -1.53 -23.47
CA LEU A 186 16.65 -2.63 -22.59
C LEU A 186 16.44 -4.00 -23.25
N GLY A 187 15.81 -4.05 -24.43
CA GLY A 187 15.48 -5.30 -25.11
C GLY A 187 14.46 -6.13 -24.33
N ILE A 188 13.56 -5.47 -23.61
CA ILE A 188 12.46 -6.12 -22.88
C ILE A 188 11.14 -5.82 -23.59
N GLU A 189 10.18 -6.74 -23.49
CA GLU A 189 8.83 -6.50 -24.00
C GLU A 189 8.18 -5.35 -23.20
N PRO A 190 7.68 -4.30 -23.87
CA PRO A 190 6.97 -3.23 -23.20
C PRO A 190 5.64 -3.77 -22.67
N GLU A 191 5.34 -3.51 -21.40
CA GLU A 191 3.97 -3.70 -20.93
C GLU A 191 3.04 -2.70 -21.65
N GLU A 192 1.90 -3.15 -22.18
CA GLU A 192 0.96 -2.28 -22.91
C GLU A 192 0.48 -1.13 -22.00
N ASP A 193 0.58 0.12 -22.48
CA ASP A 193 0.27 1.36 -21.73
C ASP A 193 -1.23 1.71 -21.78
N GLU A 194 -2.09 0.69 -21.75
CA GLU A 194 -3.53 0.89 -21.56
C GLU A 194 -3.84 0.80 -20.05
N GLU A 195 -4.62 1.76 -19.54
CA GLU A 195 -5.26 1.66 -18.23
C GLU A 195 -6.27 0.50 -18.30
N ALA A 196 -5.77 -0.74 -18.15
CA ALA A 196 -6.63 -1.89 -17.95
C ALA A 196 -7.33 -1.74 -16.58
N PRO A 197 -8.57 -2.24 -16.43
CA PRO A 197 -9.09 -2.54 -15.10
C PRO A 197 -8.02 -3.35 -14.39
N GLY A 198 -7.66 -2.98 -13.16
CA GLY A 198 -6.69 -3.77 -12.40
C GLY A 198 -7.12 -5.22 -12.46
N GLU A 199 -6.23 -6.10 -12.90
CA GLU A 199 -6.53 -7.53 -12.96
C GLU A 199 -7.15 -7.90 -11.62
N GLU A 200 -8.36 -8.47 -11.65
CA GLU A 200 -8.88 -9.11 -10.45
C GLU A 200 -7.79 -10.07 -10.01
N PRO A 201 -7.31 -9.99 -8.75
CA PRO A 201 -6.32 -10.95 -8.28
C PRO A 201 -6.86 -12.32 -8.65
N PRO A 202 -6.04 -13.19 -9.26
CA PRO A 202 -6.51 -14.48 -9.71
C PRO A 202 -7.26 -15.10 -8.54
N ALA A 203 -8.42 -15.70 -8.82
CA ALA A 203 -9.28 -16.28 -7.78
C ALA A 203 -8.37 -17.05 -6.79
N GLN A 204 -8.66 -16.97 -5.48
CA GLN A 204 -7.80 -17.56 -4.44
C GLN A 204 -7.39 -19.03 -4.72
N GLU A 205 -8.14 -19.71 -5.59
CA GLU A 205 -7.89 -21.05 -6.13
C GLU A 205 -6.63 -21.18 -7.02
N GLU A 206 -6.05 -20.10 -7.56
CA GLU A 206 -4.81 -20.12 -8.37
C GLU A 206 -3.56 -19.67 -7.60
N ALA A 207 -3.71 -19.16 -6.38
CA ALA A 207 -2.58 -18.74 -5.55
C ALA A 207 -2.07 -19.91 -4.69
N GLU A 208 -0.81 -20.33 -4.93
CA GLU A 208 -0.16 -21.32 -4.07
C GLU A 208 0.19 -20.70 -2.71
N GLU A 209 -0.38 -21.23 -1.62
CA GLU A 209 0.00 -20.83 -0.27
C GLU A 209 1.40 -21.37 0.07
N LEU A 210 2.41 -20.51 -0.05
CA LEU A 210 3.78 -20.85 0.32
C LEU A 210 4.00 -20.88 1.86
N GLY A 211 3.11 -20.30 2.67
CA GLY A 211 3.21 -20.32 4.13
C GLY A 211 2.79 -19.01 4.81
N GLY A 212 2.98 -18.92 6.13
CA GLY A 212 2.48 -17.81 6.95
C GLY A 212 3.56 -17.15 7.82
N VAL A 213 3.56 -15.81 7.85
CA VAL A 213 4.43 -15.01 8.72
C VAL A 213 3.59 -14.38 9.83
N PRO A 214 3.92 -14.55 11.12
CA PRO A 214 3.24 -13.86 12.22
C PRO A 214 3.27 -12.33 12.03
N ARG A 215 2.14 -11.66 12.29
CA ARG A 215 2.00 -10.20 12.12
C ARG A 215 3.15 -9.41 12.75
N ALA A 216 3.53 -9.73 13.98
CA ALA A 216 4.60 -9.02 14.67
C ALA A 216 5.96 -9.14 13.95
N GLN A 217 6.26 -10.32 13.41
CA GLN A 217 7.46 -10.57 12.62
C GLN A 217 7.40 -9.85 11.27
N TRP A 218 6.26 -9.91 10.59
CA TRP A 218 6.02 -9.15 9.36
C TRP A 218 6.24 -7.65 9.55
N HIS A 219 5.70 -7.06 10.62
CA HIS A 219 5.90 -5.65 10.95
C HIS A 219 7.36 -5.31 11.27
N ARG A 220 8.16 -6.24 11.83
CA ARG A 220 9.60 -6.02 12.02
C ARG A 220 10.34 -6.05 10.69
N LEU A 221 10.09 -7.04 9.84
CA LEU A 221 10.68 -7.12 8.50
C LEU A 221 10.41 -5.86 7.68
N LEU A 222 9.18 -5.33 7.76
CA LEU A 222 8.80 -4.05 7.15
C LEU A 222 9.59 -2.87 7.72
N ARG A 223 9.61 -2.72 9.05
CA ARG A 223 10.35 -1.63 9.73
C ARG A 223 11.82 -1.60 9.40
N HIS A 224 12.45 -2.77 9.30
CA HIS A 224 13.87 -2.90 9.02
C HIS A 224 14.18 -2.93 7.51
N GLY A 225 13.18 -2.81 6.63
CA GLY A 225 13.37 -2.78 5.18
C GLY A 225 13.86 -4.11 4.60
N HIS A 226 13.51 -5.23 5.23
CA HIS A 226 13.98 -6.58 4.88
C HIS A 226 13.06 -7.32 3.88
N VAL A 227 11.84 -6.83 3.67
CA VAL A 227 10.87 -7.45 2.74
C VAL A 227 11.40 -7.67 1.31
N PRO A 228 12.18 -6.75 0.69
CA PRO A 228 12.73 -6.99 -0.66
C PRO A 228 13.64 -8.22 -0.78
N ALA A 229 14.37 -8.55 0.29
CA ALA A 229 15.22 -9.75 0.32
C ALA A 229 14.37 -11.03 0.40
N VAL A 230 13.28 -11.01 1.18
CA VAL A 230 12.31 -12.11 1.23
C VAL A 230 11.65 -12.31 -0.15
N PHE A 231 11.26 -11.23 -0.82
CA PHE A 231 10.61 -11.31 -2.14
C PHE A 231 11.57 -11.77 -3.24
N SER A 232 12.86 -11.46 -3.14
CA SER A 232 13.88 -11.99 -4.06
C SER A 232 13.94 -13.53 -4.03
N VAL A 233 13.75 -14.14 -2.85
CA VAL A 233 13.71 -15.61 -2.71
C VAL A 233 12.45 -16.17 -3.38
N ILE A 234 11.30 -15.54 -3.18
CA ILE A 234 10.03 -15.93 -3.82
C ILE A 234 10.14 -15.83 -5.34
N ALA A 235 10.63 -14.70 -5.86
CA ALA A 235 10.79 -14.47 -7.30
C ALA A 235 11.77 -15.46 -7.97
N SER A 236 12.69 -16.04 -7.19
CA SER A 236 13.61 -17.08 -7.67
C SER A 236 13.01 -18.49 -7.61
N GLY A 237 11.73 -18.63 -7.27
CA GLY A 237 11.04 -19.92 -7.11
C GLY A 237 11.37 -20.64 -5.80
N GLY A 238 11.79 -19.92 -4.76
CA GLY A 238 12.10 -20.49 -3.46
C GLY A 238 10.86 -21.01 -2.74
N ASP A 239 10.95 -22.23 -2.18
CA ASP A 239 9.92 -22.81 -1.33
C ASP A 239 9.83 -22.15 0.05
N TRP A 240 8.83 -22.53 0.86
CA TRP A 240 8.69 -22.02 2.22
C TRP A 240 9.94 -22.18 3.08
N ARG A 241 10.71 -23.24 2.86
CA ARG A 241 11.90 -23.52 3.65
C ARG A 241 12.99 -22.48 3.36
N ALA A 242 13.19 -22.13 2.09
CA ALA A 242 14.08 -21.05 1.69
C ALA A 242 13.60 -19.70 2.21
N ILE A 243 12.30 -19.39 2.03
CA ILE A 243 11.69 -18.14 2.48
C ILE A 243 11.82 -17.97 4.00
N SER A 244 11.45 -18.99 4.77
CA SER A 244 11.54 -18.98 6.24
C SER A 244 12.98 -18.94 6.76
N ALA A 245 13.94 -19.55 6.05
CA ALA A 245 15.36 -19.42 6.37
C ALA A 245 15.85 -17.97 6.17
N GLU A 246 15.44 -17.33 5.08
CA GLU A 246 15.80 -15.94 4.81
C GLU A 246 15.15 -14.98 5.82
N ILE A 247 13.87 -15.19 6.15
CA ILE A 247 13.19 -14.43 7.22
C ILE A 247 13.93 -14.58 8.56
N ARG A 248 14.33 -15.80 8.95
CA ARG A 248 15.14 -16.01 10.18
C ARG A 248 16.52 -15.38 10.11
N ARG A 249 17.12 -15.29 8.93
CA ARG A 249 18.43 -14.64 8.74
C ARG A 249 18.31 -13.12 8.90
N LEU A 250 17.22 -12.54 8.39
CA LEU A 250 16.95 -11.09 8.38
C LEU A 250 16.38 -10.60 9.72
N ASP A 251 15.50 -11.38 10.32
CA ASP A 251 14.93 -11.16 11.64
C ASP A 251 15.15 -12.42 12.49
N PRO A 252 16.38 -12.63 13.01
CA PRO A 252 16.69 -13.76 13.89
C PRO A 252 15.86 -13.74 15.18
N GLY A 253 15.19 -12.62 15.46
CA GLY A 253 14.48 -12.33 16.69
C GLY A 253 15.44 -12.12 17.86
N GLU A 254 15.09 -11.21 18.77
CA GLU A 254 15.16 -11.64 20.17
C GLU A 254 14.32 -12.91 20.23
N ALA A 255 14.87 -13.98 20.80
CA ALA A 255 14.11 -15.19 21.07
C ALA A 255 12.75 -14.75 21.64
N GLU A 256 11.64 -15.25 21.10
CA GLU A 256 10.38 -15.15 21.82
C GLU A 256 10.71 -15.49 23.27
N PRO A 257 10.34 -14.68 24.29
CA PRO A 257 10.29 -15.24 25.63
C PRO A 257 9.44 -16.48 25.44
N GLN A 258 10.06 -17.66 25.60
CA GLN A 258 9.37 -18.93 25.42
C GLN A 258 8.09 -18.75 26.20
N ARG A 259 6.96 -18.60 25.50
CA ARG A 259 5.69 -18.66 26.19
C ARG A 259 5.63 -20.13 26.57
N SER A 260 6.10 -20.43 27.77
CA SER A 260 6.04 -21.71 28.45
C SER A 260 4.58 -22.03 28.83
N GLY A 261 3.65 -21.71 27.92
CA GLY A 261 2.23 -21.77 28.12
C GLY A 261 1.54 -22.18 26.83
N PRO A 262 0.47 -23.00 26.92
CA PRO A 262 -0.27 -23.43 25.75
C PRO A 262 -0.82 -22.23 24.96
N VAL A 263 -0.76 -22.31 23.62
CA VAL A 263 -1.35 -21.30 22.72
C VAL A 263 -2.81 -21.06 23.16
N PRO A 264 -3.26 -19.83 23.40
CA PRO A 264 -4.63 -19.59 23.83
C PRO A 264 -5.64 -19.98 22.75
N TRP A 265 -6.78 -20.51 23.15
CA TRP A 265 -7.96 -20.64 22.30
C TRP A 265 -8.57 -19.24 22.16
N ALA A 266 -8.28 -18.55 21.06
CA ALA A 266 -8.75 -17.20 20.80
C ALA A 266 -9.96 -17.23 19.86
N ILE A 267 -10.98 -16.43 20.17
CA ILE A 267 -12.13 -16.19 19.29
C ILE A 267 -12.27 -14.70 18.97
N SER A 268 -12.53 -14.37 17.71
CA SER A 268 -12.78 -12.99 17.27
C SER A 268 -14.16 -12.51 17.72
N ALA A 269 -14.31 -11.18 17.87
CA ALA A 269 -15.61 -10.58 18.22
C ALA A 269 -16.70 -10.90 17.18
N LEU A 270 -16.32 -10.98 15.90
CA LEU A 270 -17.23 -11.30 14.80
C LEU A 270 -17.73 -12.75 14.88
N CYS A 271 -16.82 -13.71 15.08
CA CYS A 271 -17.18 -15.13 15.18
C CYS A 271 -18.10 -15.36 16.38
N LEU A 272 -17.77 -14.77 17.54
CA LEU A 272 -18.60 -14.88 18.74
C LEU A 272 -19.97 -14.23 18.56
N ALA A 273 -20.06 -13.10 17.84
CA ALA A 273 -21.31 -12.44 17.52
C ALA A 273 -22.17 -13.25 16.53
N GLN A 274 -21.56 -13.86 15.51
CA GLN A 274 -22.27 -14.72 14.55
C GLN A 274 -22.86 -15.95 15.24
N GLU A 275 -22.10 -16.61 16.11
CA GLU A 275 -22.59 -17.77 16.85
C GLU A 275 -23.70 -17.37 17.85
N ALA A 276 -23.53 -16.28 18.60
CA ALA A 276 -24.56 -15.75 19.49
C ALA A 276 -25.86 -15.38 18.73
N ARG A 277 -25.75 -14.85 17.51
CA ARG A 277 -26.93 -14.56 16.66
C ARG A 277 -27.63 -15.83 16.22
N ALA A 278 -26.89 -16.84 15.78
CA ALA A 278 -27.44 -18.14 15.38
C ALA A 278 -28.14 -18.82 16.56
N LEU A 279 -27.52 -18.81 17.74
CA LEU A 279 -28.09 -19.33 18.99
C LEU A 279 -29.38 -18.60 19.36
N ARG A 280 -29.39 -17.26 19.35
CA ARG A 280 -30.59 -16.47 19.62
C ARG A 280 -31.74 -16.82 18.66
N GLY A 281 -31.45 -17.03 17.38
CA GLY A 281 -32.46 -17.43 16.39
C GLY A 281 -33.11 -18.79 16.68
N SER A 282 -32.39 -19.67 17.39
CA SER A 282 -32.88 -21.00 17.80
C SER A 282 -33.56 -21.02 19.19
N MET A 283 -33.55 -19.91 19.93
CA MET A 283 -34.10 -19.82 21.29
C MET A 283 -35.49 -19.17 21.28
N ALA A 284 -36.50 -19.86 21.82
CA ALA A 284 -37.82 -19.26 22.06
C ALA A 284 -37.72 -18.22 23.21
N GLY A 285 -37.71 -16.94 22.88
CA GLY A 285 -37.71 -15.85 23.87
C GLY A 285 -36.36 -15.56 24.54
N GLY A 286 -35.24 -16.03 23.98
CA GLY A 286 -33.90 -15.82 24.55
C GLY A 286 -33.38 -14.38 24.41
N SER A 287 -32.75 -13.85 25.47
CA SER A 287 -32.06 -12.55 25.42
C SER A 287 -30.71 -12.64 24.69
N LEU A 288 -30.22 -11.51 24.21
CA LEU A 288 -28.92 -11.42 23.54
C LEU A 288 -27.77 -11.81 24.47
N ASP A 289 -27.84 -11.37 25.73
CA ASP A 289 -26.85 -11.68 26.76
C ASP A 289 -26.80 -13.18 27.07
N ALA A 290 -27.96 -13.85 27.07
CA ALA A 290 -28.03 -15.30 27.24
C ALA A 290 -27.36 -16.04 26.08
N ALA A 291 -27.57 -15.59 24.84
CA ALA A 291 -26.94 -16.19 23.67
C ALA A 291 -25.41 -15.98 23.63
N ILE A 292 -24.93 -14.79 24.01
CA ILE A 292 -23.49 -14.51 24.19
C ILE A 292 -22.91 -15.42 25.28
N GLY A 293 -23.61 -15.55 26.41
CA GLY A 293 -23.18 -16.41 27.52
C GLY A 293 -23.02 -17.87 27.10
N ILE A 294 -23.97 -18.41 26.32
CA ILE A 294 -23.91 -19.78 25.80
C ILE A 294 -22.73 -19.96 24.84
N ALA A 295 -22.50 -19.02 23.92
CA ALA A 295 -21.38 -19.09 22.97
C ALA A 295 -20.02 -19.02 23.70
N VAL A 296 -19.88 -18.13 24.69
CA VAL A 296 -18.68 -18.04 25.54
C VAL A 296 -18.45 -19.36 26.28
N GLU A 297 -19.50 -19.98 26.81
CA GLU A 297 -19.38 -21.24 27.55
C GLU A 297 -18.96 -22.40 26.64
N ARG A 298 -19.45 -22.47 25.40
CA ARG A 298 -18.99 -23.46 24.41
C ARG A 298 -17.49 -23.35 24.16
N HIS A 299 -17.01 -22.14 23.89
CA HIS A 299 -15.57 -21.91 23.68
C HIS A 299 -14.74 -22.17 24.94
N ARG A 300 -15.30 -21.95 26.13
CA ARG A 300 -14.65 -22.33 27.39
C ARG A 300 -14.50 -23.85 27.51
N GLN A 301 -15.52 -24.61 27.13
CA GLN A 301 -15.47 -26.07 27.13
C GLN A 301 -14.50 -26.62 26.09
N ASP A 302 -14.50 -26.04 24.88
CA ASP A 302 -13.55 -26.42 23.83
C ASP A 302 -12.11 -26.12 24.23
N ALA A 303 -11.84 -24.92 24.74
CA ALA A 303 -10.54 -24.53 25.26
C ALA A 303 -10.04 -25.49 26.35
N LYS A 304 -10.93 -25.87 27.28
CA LYS A 304 -10.63 -26.86 28.33
C LYS A 304 -10.33 -28.25 27.75
N ARG A 305 -11.09 -28.71 26.75
CA ARG A 305 -10.91 -30.01 26.08
C ARG A 305 -9.54 -30.14 25.41
N VAL A 306 -9.05 -29.05 24.82
CA VAL A 306 -7.75 -29.04 24.13
C VAL A 306 -6.61 -28.52 25.02
N GLY A 307 -6.85 -28.30 26.32
CA GLY A 307 -5.83 -27.85 27.27
C GLY A 307 -5.27 -26.44 27.00
N ARG A 308 -6.06 -25.56 26.38
CA ARG A 308 -5.65 -24.20 25.99
C ARG A 308 -6.35 -23.15 26.85
N PRO A 309 -5.68 -22.05 27.25
CA PRO A 309 -6.35 -20.95 27.95
C PRO A 309 -7.29 -20.21 27.00
N LEU A 310 -8.52 -19.93 27.43
CA LEU A 310 -9.50 -19.18 26.63
C LEU A 310 -9.13 -17.69 26.63
N LEU A 311 -9.01 -17.10 25.43
CA LEU A 311 -8.89 -15.66 25.24
C LEU A 311 -10.18 -15.13 24.59
N LEU A 312 -10.97 -14.41 25.38
CA LEU A 312 -12.21 -13.80 24.91
C LEU A 312 -11.96 -12.43 24.27
N PRO A 313 -12.74 -12.07 23.23
CA PRO A 313 -12.72 -10.73 22.68
C PRO A 313 -13.38 -9.74 23.64
N HIS A 314 -13.19 -8.45 23.40
CA HIS A 314 -13.85 -7.39 24.15
C HIS A 314 -15.38 -7.49 23.95
N LEU A 315 -16.12 -7.94 24.97
CA LEU A 315 -17.56 -8.21 24.90
C LEU A 315 -18.42 -7.00 24.47
N PRO A 316 -18.09 -5.75 24.85
CA PRO A 316 -18.81 -4.59 24.30
C PRO A 316 -18.71 -4.49 22.77
N THR A 317 -17.62 -4.94 22.16
CA THR A 317 -17.46 -5.01 20.71
C THR A 317 -18.40 -6.04 20.09
N VAL A 318 -18.58 -7.19 20.76
CA VAL A 318 -19.52 -8.26 20.36
C VAL A 318 -20.96 -7.76 20.41
N ALA A 319 -21.33 -7.08 21.50
CA ALA A 319 -22.65 -6.48 21.66
C ALA A 319 -22.95 -5.43 20.57
N ARG A 320 -21.95 -4.60 20.22
CA ARG A 320 -22.07 -3.62 19.13
C ARG A 320 -22.29 -4.29 17.77
N LEU A 321 -21.53 -5.34 17.44
CA LEU A 321 -21.70 -6.11 16.20
C LEU A 321 -23.09 -6.74 16.08
N LEU A 322 -23.66 -7.17 17.20
CA LEU A 322 -25.01 -7.73 17.25
C LEU A 322 -26.12 -6.68 17.09
N ALA A 323 -25.85 -5.42 17.48
CA ALA A 323 -26.79 -4.31 17.37
C ALA A 323 -26.74 -3.62 15.99
N GLU A 324 -25.53 -3.42 15.44
CA GLU A 324 -25.31 -2.69 14.17
C GLU A 324 -25.45 -3.60 12.93
N GLY A 325 -25.43 -4.93 13.10
CA GLY A 325 -25.38 -5.89 11.99
C GLY A 325 -23.94 -6.11 11.50
N PHE A 326 -23.73 -7.20 10.75
CA PHE A 326 -22.42 -7.52 10.16
C PHE A 326 -22.33 -6.83 8.80
N ALA A 327 -21.55 -5.76 8.70
CA ALA A 327 -21.20 -5.11 7.44
C ALA A 327 -19.69 -5.22 7.24
#